data_AF-A0A7C7SZN4-F1
#
_entry.id   AF-A0A7C7SZN4-F1
#
_cell.length_a   1.000
_cell.length_b   1.000
_cell.length_c   1.000
_cell.angle_alpha   90.00
_cell.angle_beta   90.00
_cell.angle_gamma   90.00
#
_symmetry.space_group_name_H-M   'P 1'
#
loop_
_entity.id
_entity.type
_entity.pdbx_description
1 polymer ?
#
loop_
_entity_poly.entity_id
_entity_poly.type
_entity_poly.pdbx_seq_one_letter_code
_entity_poly.pdbx_strand_id
1 'polypeptide(L)'
;MLSLEVAVRQIEFARSYTWTLLEDLDDDEWFVRPVPDQSHIAWQVGHITMAQYALTLLRIRGKEPEDQEFITNSFFKFFKKGSAAQPSDTGPSLSDIRSTFQAVYDRAMMEMPNYSLDLLDESLPAPYFATPTKLGSMLFASHHELLHAGQIGLIRRLLGKPPVR
;
A
#
# COMPACT_ATOMS: atom_id res chain seq x y z
N MET A 1 -13.77 -1.53 19.92
CA MET A 1 -12.49 -0.92 20.34
C MET A 1 -11.30 -1.83 20.03
N LEU A 2 -11.25 -3.06 20.57
CA LEU A 2 -10.12 -3.98 20.32
C LEU A 2 -9.87 -4.28 18.83
N SER A 3 -10.91 -4.40 18.01
CA SER A 3 -10.79 -4.72 16.58
C SER A 3 -10.16 -3.62 15.73
N LEU A 4 -10.53 -2.35 15.95
CA LEU A 4 -9.94 -1.20 15.27
C LEU A 4 -8.48 -1.03 15.70
N GLU A 5 -8.20 -1.13 17.01
CA GLU A 5 -6.83 -1.06 17.53
C GLU A 5 -5.95 -2.14 16.90
N VAL A 6 -6.43 -3.38 16.81
CA VAL A 6 -5.71 -4.47 16.14
C VAL A 6 -5.44 -4.14 14.66
N ALA A 7 -6.42 -3.61 13.92
CA ALA A 7 -6.22 -3.23 12.53
C ALA A 7 -5.11 -2.17 12.38
N VAL A 8 -5.14 -1.13 13.21
CA VAL A 8 -4.13 -0.07 13.23
C VAL A 8 -2.74 -0.64 13.53
N ARG A 9 -2.61 -1.46 14.60
CA ARG A 9 -1.33 -2.10 14.97
C ARG A 9 -0.78 -3.02 13.89
N GLN A 10 -1.65 -3.74 13.17
CA GLN A 10 -1.22 -4.60 12.07
C GLN A 10 -0.72 -3.78 10.87
N ILE A 11 -1.32 -2.63 10.57
CA ILE A 11 -0.85 -1.72 9.52
C ILE A 11 0.50 -1.11 9.91
N GLU A 12 0.68 -0.67 11.17
CA GLU A 12 1.97 -0.21 11.68
C GLU A 12 3.08 -1.26 11.52
N PHE A 13 2.78 -2.51 11.89
CA PHE A 13 3.71 -3.62 11.74
C PHE A 13 4.05 -3.90 10.28
N ALA A 14 3.02 -4.00 9.42
CA ALA A 14 3.20 -4.23 7.99
C ALA A 14 4.09 -3.17 7.36
N ARG A 15 3.80 -1.88 7.65
CA ARG A 15 4.60 -0.76 7.15
C ARG A 15 6.04 -0.80 7.66
N SER A 16 6.23 -1.04 8.95
CA SER A 16 7.56 -1.14 9.55
C SER A 16 8.38 -2.25 8.90
N TYR A 17 7.76 -3.41 8.63
CA TYR A 17 8.43 -4.52 7.95
C TYR A 17 8.74 -4.17 6.48
N THR A 18 7.80 -3.59 5.73
CA THR A 18 8.05 -3.11 4.37
C THR A 18 9.21 -2.13 4.34
N TRP A 19 9.31 -1.21 5.30
CA TRP A 19 10.40 -0.26 5.39
C TRP A 19 11.77 -0.96 5.50
N THR A 20 11.89 -1.99 6.35
CA THR A 20 13.15 -2.76 6.45
C THR A 20 13.56 -3.45 5.14
N LEU A 21 12.60 -3.73 4.26
CA LEU A 21 12.89 -4.26 2.92
C LEU A 21 13.30 -3.15 1.94
N LEU A 22 12.94 -1.89 2.19
CA LEU A 22 13.28 -0.78 1.30
C LEU A 22 14.61 -0.11 1.65
N GLU A 23 15.16 -0.41 2.84
CA GLU A 23 16.51 -0.07 3.24
C GLU A 23 17.54 -0.66 2.27
N ASP A 24 18.72 -0.03 2.17
CA ASP A 24 19.89 -0.44 1.37
C ASP A 24 19.71 -0.58 -0.16
N LEU A 25 18.57 -0.14 -0.73
CA LEU A 25 18.34 -0.07 -2.16
C LEU A 25 18.86 1.24 -2.76
N ASP A 26 19.65 1.13 -3.82
CA ASP A 26 20.00 2.26 -4.68
C ASP A 26 18.80 2.63 -5.58
N ASP A 27 18.69 3.90 -5.99
CA ASP A 27 17.51 4.42 -6.69
C ASP A 27 17.25 3.73 -8.05
N ASP A 28 18.30 3.29 -8.73
CA ASP A 28 18.26 2.53 -9.99
C ASP A 28 17.72 1.11 -9.81
N GLU A 29 17.92 0.50 -8.64
CA GLU A 29 17.41 -0.85 -8.33
C GLU A 29 15.88 -0.90 -8.24
N TRP A 30 15.22 0.23 -7.99
CA TRP A 30 13.76 0.28 -7.81
C TRP A 30 12.97 -0.09 -9.06
N PHE A 31 13.56 0.06 -10.24
CA PHE A 31 12.93 -0.21 -11.53
C PHE A 31 13.46 -1.46 -12.23
N VAL A 32 14.44 -2.15 -11.63
CA VAL A 32 15.00 -3.40 -12.18
C VAL A 32 13.97 -4.52 -12.09
N ARG A 33 13.87 -5.31 -13.16
CA ARG A 33 13.08 -6.55 -13.23
C ARG A 33 14.03 -7.74 -13.32
N PRO A 34 14.33 -8.41 -12.19
CA PRO A 34 15.25 -9.55 -12.22
C PRO A 34 14.73 -10.74 -13.04
N VAL A 35 13.41 -10.83 -13.21
CA VAL A 35 12.74 -11.82 -14.06
C VAL A 35 11.86 -11.09 -15.08
N PRO A 36 11.93 -11.46 -16.37
CA PRO A 36 11.04 -10.92 -17.40
C PRO A 36 9.57 -11.03 -16.98
N ASP A 37 8.77 -10.03 -17.37
CA ASP A 37 7.33 -9.95 -17.11
C ASP A 37 6.90 -9.91 -15.62
N GLN A 38 7.84 -9.87 -14.68
CA GLN A 38 7.56 -9.57 -13.28
C GLN A 38 7.60 -8.06 -13.01
N SER A 39 6.97 -7.67 -11.91
CA SER A 39 7.04 -6.30 -11.37
C SER A 39 8.43 -5.98 -10.82
N HIS A 40 8.68 -4.68 -10.61
CA HIS A 40 9.84 -4.16 -9.86
C HIS A 40 9.39 -3.49 -8.55
N ILE A 41 10.34 -3.09 -7.70
CA ILE A 41 10.08 -2.55 -6.35
C ILE A 41 9.21 -1.28 -6.40
N ALA A 42 9.48 -0.34 -7.32
CA ALA A 42 8.67 0.86 -7.48
C ALA A 42 7.19 0.56 -7.79
N TRP A 43 6.90 -0.48 -8.57
CA TRP A 43 5.51 -0.89 -8.80
C TRP A 43 4.88 -1.51 -7.55
N GLN A 44 5.63 -2.33 -6.81
CA GLN A 44 5.17 -2.92 -5.55
C GLN A 44 4.78 -1.84 -4.53
N VAL A 45 5.66 -0.87 -4.32
CA VAL A 45 5.42 0.24 -3.37
C VAL A 45 4.29 1.15 -3.85
N GLY A 46 4.25 1.50 -5.14
CA GLY A 46 3.14 2.28 -5.69
C GLY A 46 1.79 1.56 -5.57
N HIS A 47 1.77 0.24 -5.78
CA HIS A 47 0.58 -0.58 -5.64
C HIS A 47 0.11 -0.69 -4.18
N ILE A 48 1.01 -0.91 -3.24
CA ILE A 48 0.72 -0.86 -1.79
C ILE A 48 0.12 0.49 -1.43
N THR A 49 0.73 1.59 -1.88
CA THR A 49 0.25 2.97 -1.62
C THR A 49 -1.20 3.16 -2.08
N MET A 50 -1.48 2.81 -3.34
CA MET A 50 -2.82 2.91 -3.92
C MET A 50 -3.83 2.04 -3.15
N ALA A 51 -3.45 0.80 -2.83
CA ALA A 51 -4.30 -0.14 -2.13
C ALA A 51 -4.59 0.30 -0.69
N GLN A 52 -3.60 0.84 0.04
CA GLN A 52 -3.80 1.33 1.39
C GLN A 52 -4.79 2.50 1.41
N TYR A 53 -4.62 3.50 0.54
CA TYR A 53 -5.60 4.57 0.37
C TYR A 53 -7.00 4.01 0.08
N ALA A 54 -7.10 3.08 -0.87
CA ALA A 54 -8.37 2.48 -1.23
C ALA A 54 -9.06 1.77 -0.06
N LEU A 55 -8.29 0.98 0.71
CA LEU A 55 -8.81 0.09 1.75
C LEU A 55 -9.08 0.79 3.08
N THR A 56 -8.36 1.87 3.39
CA THR A 56 -8.41 2.56 4.69
C THR A 56 -9.13 3.90 4.66
N LEU A 57 -9.21 4.58 3.51
CA LEU A 57 -9.88 5.89 3.38
C LEU A 57 -11.06 5.80 2.42
N LEU A 58 -10.80 5.47 1.14
CA LEU A 58 -11.81 5.52 0.08
C LEU A 58 -13.01 4.61 0.35
N ARG A 59 -12.79 3.37 0.80
CA ARG A 59 -13.90 2.45 1.11
C ARG A 59 -14.59 2.77 2.43
N ILE A 60 -14.00 3.59 3.28
CA ILE A 60 -14.52 3.91 4.60
C ILE A 60 -15.39 5.16 4.57
N ARG A 61 -14.85 6.27 4.04
CA ARG A 61 -15.52 7.58 3.98
C ARG A 61 -15.87 8.04 2.57
N GLY A 62 -15.54 7.27 1.54
CA GLY A 62 -15.67 7.72 0.16
C GLY A 62 -14.49 8.60 -0.25
N LYS A 63 -14.57 9.13 -1.47
CA LYS A 63 -13.54 10.02 -2.02
C LYS A 63 -13.83 11.45 -1.59
N GLU A 64 -12.81 12.14 -1.08
CA GLU A 64 -12.87 13.57 -0.76
C GLU A 64 -11.99 14.37 -1.73
N PRO A 65 -12.34 15.64 -2.04
CA PRO A 65 -11.52 16.50 -2.89
C PRO A 65 -10.07 16.66 -2.42
N GLU A 66 -9.87 16.78 -1.11
CA GLU A 66 -8.59 16.96 -0.42
C GLU A 66 -7.66 15.76 -0.60
N ASP A 67 -8.20 14.58 -0.96
CA ASP A 67 -7.39 13.39 -1.23
C ASP A 67 -6.39 13.63 -2.37
N GLN A 68 -6.68 14.56 -3.29
CA GLN A 68 -5.76 14.92 -4.37
C GLN A 68 -4.45 15.57 -3.88
N GLU A 69 -4.38 16.05 -2.65
CA GLU A 69 -3.16 16.64 -2.07
C GLU A 69 -2.08 15.59 -1.77
N PHE A 70 -2.48 14.34 -1.50
CA PHE A 70 -1.55 13.28 -1.10
C PHE A 70 -1.66 12.02 -1.96
N ILE A 71 -2.70 11.87 -2.78
CA ILE A 71 -2.78 10.82 -3.80
C ILE A 71 -3.59 11.29 -5.02
N THR A 72 -2.88 11.56 -6.11
CA THR A 72 -3.50 12.04 -7.35
C THR A 72 -4.27 10.92 -8.06
N ASN A 73 -5.27 11.30 -8.86
CA ASN A 73 -5.99 10.35 -9.71
C ASN A 73 -5.07 9.62 -10.71
N SER A 74 -4.00 10.26 -11.19
CA SER A 74 -3.02 9.64 -12.08
C SER A 74 -2.22 8.58 -11.34
N PHE A 75 -1.71 8.86 -10.14
CA PHE A 75 -1.02 7.88 -9.30
C PHE A 75 -1.91 6.66 -9.02
N PHE A 76 -3.14 6.91 -8.57
CA PHE A 76 -4.11 5.85 -8.28
C PHE A 76 -4.37 4.96 -9.51
N LYS A 77 -4.57 5.55 -10.69
CA LYS A 77 -4.80 4.80 -11.94
C LYS A 77 -3.56 4.04 -12.42
N PHE A 78 -2.37 4.61 -12.22
CA PHE A 78 -1.11 4.02 -12.68
C PHE A 78 -0.81 2.70 -11.97
N PHE A 79 -1.01 2.65 -10.66
CA PHE A 79 -0.73 1.47 -9.84
C PHE A 79 -1.96 0.60 -9.54
N LYS A 80 -3.08 0.80 -10.24
CA LYS A 80 -4.31 0.02 -10.02
C LYS A 80 -4.08 -1.48 -10.22
N LYS A 81 -4.93 -2.33 -9.62
CA LYS A 81 -4.94 -3.78 -9.88
C LYS A 81 -5.00 -4.06 -11.38
N GLY A 82 -4.13 -4.97 -11.86
CA GLY A 82 -4.03 -5.36 -13.26
C GLY A 82 -3.23 -4.39 -14.14
N SER A 83 -2.68 -3.31 -13.58
CA SER A 83 -1.64 -2.54 -14.26
C SER A 83 -0.35 -3.35 -14.37
N ALA A 84 0.36 -3.20 -15.48
CA ALA A 84 1.70 -3.75 -15.63
C ALA A 84 2.72 -2.76 -15.04
N ALA A 85 3.76 -3.28 -14.42
CA ALA A 85 4.95 -2.51 -14.10
C ALA A 85 5.48 -1.82 -15.37
N GLN A 86 5.88 -0.56 -15.27
CA GLN A 86 6.36 0.26 -16.39
C GLN A 86 7.81 0.68 -16.16
N PRO A 87 8.57 1.04 -17.20
CA PRO A 87 9.91 1.61 -17.03
C PRO A 87 9.88 2.94 -16.26
N SER A 88 11.05 3.38 -15.80
CA SER A 88 11.22 4.57 -14.95
C SER A 88 10.83 5.90 -15.60
N ASP A 89 10.71 5.96 -16.92
CA ASP A 89 10.41 7.17 -17.70
C ASP A 89 8.91 7.33 -18.04
N THR A 90 8.08 6.35 -17.69
CA THR A 90 6.68 6.26 -18.14
C THR A 90 5.68 6.69 -17.05
N GLY A 91 6.12 6.81 -15.79
CA GLY A 91 5.26 6.99 -14.62
C GLY A 91 5.73 8.04 -13.62
N PRO A 92 5.16 8.03 -12.40
CA PRO A 92 5.64 8.87 -11.30
C PRO A 92 7.12 8.64 -11.04
N SER A 93 7.84 9.72 -10.69
CA SER A 93 9.24 9.60 -10.32
C SER A 93 9.40 8.78 -9.03
N LEU A 94 10.60 8.26 -8.77
CA LEU A 94 10.86 7.56 -7.51
C LEU A 94 10.58 8.45 -6.28
N SER A 95 10.91 9.73 -6.37
CA SER A 95 10.61 10.72 -5.33
C SER A 95 9.10 10.83 -5.10
N ASP A 96 8.30 10.87 -6.17
CA ASP A 96 6.83 10.91 -6.06
C ASP A 96 6.26 9.63 -5.46
N ILE A 97 6.83 8.47 -5.80
CA ILE A 97 6.41 7.18 -5.23
C ILE A 97 6.68 7.17 -3.72
N ARG A 98 7.89 7.56 -3.29
CA ARG A 98 8.26 7.61 -1.87
C ARG A 98 7.42 8.63 -1.09
N SER A 99 7.23 9.82 -1.62
CA SER A 99 6.45 10.87 -0.95
C SER A 99 4.97 10.49 -0.82
N THR A 100 4.36 9.94 -1.88
CA THR A 100 2.96 9.46 -1.86
C THR A 100 2.81 8.27 -0.90
N PHE A 101 3.78 7.35 -0.87
CA PHE A 101 3.77 6.20 0.04
C PHE A 101 3.75 6.62 1.51
N GLN A 102 4.53 7.65 1.86
CA GLN A 102 4.54 8.22 3.19
C GLN A 102 3.24 9.00 3.48
N ALA A 103 2.81 9.89 2.58
CA ALA A 103 1.67 10.77 2.81
C ALA A 103 0.34 10.00 2.97
N VAL A 104 0.13 8.93 2.18
CA VAL A 104 -1.04 8.04 2.34
C VAL A 104 -1.02 7.33 3.68
N TYR A 105 0.16 6.87 4.14
CA TYR A 105 0.29 6.23 5.44
C TYR A 105 -0.01 7.19 6.57
N ASP A 106 0.59 8.38 6.55
CA ASP A 106 0.37 9.40 7.57
C ASP A 106 -1.11 9.79 7.64
N ARG A 107 -1.76 9.97 6.49
CA ARG A 107 -3.20 10.26 6.45
C ARG A 107 -4.04 9.12 7.04
N ALA A 108 -3.76 7.87 6.65
CA ALA A 108 -4.47 6.71 7.18
C ALA A 108 -4.29 6.59 8.70
N MET A 109 -3.06 6.74 9.20
CA MET A 109 -2.76 6.65 10.64
C MET A 109 -3.35 7.81 11.45
N MET A 110 -3.52 8.98 10.83
CA MET A 110 -4.22 10.12 11.43
C MET A 110 -5.73 9.87 11.53
N GLU A 111 -6.35 9.34 10.49
CA GLU A 111 -7.81 9.24 10.41
C GLU A 111 -8.39 7.98 11.08
N MET A 112 -7.77 6.81 10.85
CA MET A 112 -8.31 5.52 11.28
C MET A 112 -8.70 5.46 12.77
N PRO A 113 -7.91 6.02 13.73
CA PRO A 113 -8.27 5.99 15.14
C PRO A 113 -9.58 6.74 15.48
N ASN A 114 -10.04 7.63 14.58
CA ASN A 114 -11.21 8.47 14.79
C ASN A 114 -12.50 7.86 14.19
N TYR A 115 -12.42 6.73 13.48
CA TYR A 115 -13.61 6.08 12.93
C TYR A 115 -14.46 5.43 14.04
N SER A 116 -15.78 5.66 13.97
CA SER A 116 -16.72 5.05 14.90
C SER A 116 -16.91 3.55 14.60
N LEU A 117 -17.27 2.77 15.61
CA LEU A 117 -17.54 1.33 15.41
C LEU A 117 -18.76 1.11 14.52
N ASP A 118 -19.81 1.94 14.65
CA ASP A 118 -21.00 1.88 13.81
C ASP A 118 -20.65 2.05 12.33
N LEU A 119 -19.78 3.02 12.01
CA LEU A 119 -19.27 3.20 10.65
C LEU A 119 -18.52 1.96 10.17
N LEU A 120 -17.68 1.37 11.01
CA LEU A 120 -16.85 0.23 10.64
C LEU A 120 -17.64 -1.08 10.49
N ASP A 121 -18.81 -1.19 11.12
CA ASP A 121 -19.74 -2.33 10.98
C ASP A 121 -20.61 -2.24 9.73
N GLU A 122 -20.64 -1.10 9.03
CA GLU A 122 -21.35 -0.96 7.76
C GLU A 122 -20.84 -1.95 6.71
N SER A 123 -21.79 -2.53 5.97
CA SER A 123 -21.51 -3.49 4.92
C SER A 123 -20.82 -2.85 3.71
N LEU A 124 -19.86 -3.57 3.13
CA LEU A 124 -19.23 -3.25 1.86
C LEU A 124 -19.62 -4.26 0.76
N PRO A 125 -19.83 -3.80 -0.48
CA PRO A 125 -20.07 -4.70 -1.60
C PRO A 125 -18.81 -5.52 -1.91
N ALA A 126 -19.01 -6.67 -2.55
CA ALA A 126 -17.92 -7.51 -3.04
C ALA A 126 -17.04 -6.75 -4.06
N PRO A 127 -15.72 -7.05 -4.12
CA PRO A 127 -15.01 -8.01 -3.27
C PRO A 127 -14.76 -7.45 -1.85
N TYR A 128 -14.80 -8.32 -0.85
CA TYR A 128 -14.41 -8.04 0.53
C TYR A 128 -13.50 -9.14 1.05
N PHE A 129 -12.83 -8.91 2.18
CA PHE A 129 -11.90 -9.85 2.79
C PHE A 129 -12.36 -10.25 4.17
N ALA A 130 -12.44 -11.57 4.42
CA ALA A 130 -12.92 -12.22 5.64
C ALA A 130 -14.37 -11.87 6.03
N THR A 131 -14.67 -10.59 6.24
CA THR A 131 -15.99 -10.05 6.57
C THR A 131 -16.41 -8.97 5.57
N PRO A 132 -17.71 -8.86 5.25
CA PRO A 132 -18.22 -7.88 4.30
C PRO A 132 -18.40 -6.50 4.92
N THR A 133 -17.50 -6.04 5.80
CA THR A 133 -17.64 -4.75 6.50
C THR A 133 -16.49 -3.80 6.18
N LYS A 134 -16.68 -2.52 6.51
CA LYS A 134 -15.63 -1.50 6.45
C LYS A 134 -14.42 -1.87 7.33
N LEU A 135 -14.63 -2.46 8.51
CA LEU A 135 -13.57 -3.04 9.32
C LEU A 135 -12.79 -4.14 8.59
N GLY A 136 -13.49 -5.04 7.89
CA GLY A 136 -12.85 -6.09 7.08
C GLY A 136 -11.91 -5.53 6.00
N SER A 137 -12.26 -4.37 5.42
CA SER A 137 -11.40 -3.65 4.48
C SER A 137 -10.11 -3.16 5.15
N MET A 138 -10.21 -2.57 6.34
CA MET A 138 -9.03 -2.10 7.09
C MET A 138 -8.12 -3.24 7.53
N LEU A 139 -8.69 -4.34 8.03
CA LEU A 139 -7.94 -5.54 8.38
C LEU A 139 -7.20 -6.13 7.17
N PHE A 140 -7.76 -6.01 5.97
CA PHE A 140 -7.09 -6.49 4.77
C PHE A 140 -5.93 -5.61 4.32
N ALA A 141 -5.90 -4.32 4.68
CA ALA A 141 -4.84 -3.41 4.25
C ALA A 141 -3.44 -3.91 4.69
N SER A 142 -3.31 -4.37 5.94
CA SER A 142 -2.07 -4.94 6.47
C SER A 142 -1.69 -6.25 5.79
N HIS A 143 -2.65 -7.16 5.59
CA HIS A 143 -2.43 -8.42 4.88
C HIS A 143 -1.98 -8.18 3.43
N HIS A 144 -2.63 -7.23 2.74
CA HIS A 144 -2.30 -6.85 1.38
C HIS A 144 -0.87 -6.30 1.30
N GLU A 145 -0.49 -5.39 2.19
CA GLU A 145 0.88 -4.89 2.25
C GLU A 145 1.89 -6.02 2.50
N LEU A 146 1.62 -6.93 3.43
CA LEU A 146 2.52 -8.08 3.71
C LEU A 146 2.67 -9.05 2.53
N LEU A 147 1.61 -9.25 1.73
CA LEU A 147 1.69 -10.05 0.51
C LEU A 147 2.67 -9.43 -0.50
N HIS A 148 2.58 -8.11 -0.69
CA HIS A 148 3.49 -7.38 -1.57
C HIS A 148 4.89 -7.20 -0.97
N ALA A 149 5.02 -7.10 0.36
CA ALA A 149 6.31 -7.15 1.06
C ALA A 149 7.04 -8.47 0.79
N GLY A 150 6.34 -9.60 0.71
CA GLY A 150 6.91 -10.87 0.29
C GLY A 150 7.49 -10.83 -1.13
N GLN A 151 6.82 -10.14 -2.06
CA GLN A 151 7.31 -9.94 -3.43
C GLN A 151 8.54 -9.02 -3.46
N ILE A 152 8.53 -7.94 -2.66
CA ILE A 152 9.70 -7.06 -2.50
C ILE A 152 10.89 -7.84 -1.97
N GLY A 153 10.72 -8.65 -0.92
CA GLY A 153 11.78 -9.49 -0.35
C GLY A 153 12.32 -10.53 -1.33
N LEU A 154 11.50 -11.06 -2.24
CA LEU A 154 11.97 -11.91 -3.34
C LEU A 154 12.81 -11.11 -4.35
N ILE A 155 12.31 -9.96 -4.82
CA ILE A 155 13.01 -9.11 -5.79
C ILE A 155 14.38 -8.68 -5.24
N ARG A 156 14.44 -8.24 -3.97
CA ARG A 156 15.70 -7.89 -3.28
C ARG A 156 16.74 -9.00 -3.34
N ARG A 157 16.34 -10.23 -3.01
CA ARG A 157 17.26 -11.39 -3.04
C ARG A 157 17.75 -11.69 -4.45
N LEU A 158 16.91 -11.49 -5.45
CA LEU A 158 17.31 -11.63 -6.86
C LEU A 158 18.27 -10.51 -7.32
N LEU A 159 18.23 -9.34 -6.67
CA LEU A 159 19.21 -8.26 -6.84
C LEU A 159 20.50 -8.49 -6.02
N GLY A 160 20.62 -9.60 -5.29
CA GLY A 160 21.80 -9.93 -4.50
C GLY A 160 21.84 -9.29 -3.10
N LYS A 161 20.75 -8.65 -2.65
CA LYS A 161 20.65 -8.11 -1.29
C LYS A 161 20.49 -9.24 -0.25
N PRO A 162 21.00 -9.07 0.98
CA PRO A 162 20.82 -10.06 2.03
C PRO A 162 19.32 -10.23 2.39
N PRO A 163 18.92 -11.40 2.89
CA PRO A 163 17.58 -11.60 3.41
C PRO A 163 17.34 -10.68 4.62
N VAL A 164 16.12 -10.16 4.72
CA VAL A 164 15.67 -9.36 5.86
C VAL A 164 14.70 -10.21 6.67
N ARG A 165 15.16 -10.63 7.85
CA ARG A 165 14.52 -11.60 8.77
C ARG A 165 14.47 -13.04 8.26
#